data_AF-A0A4U5LUZ2-F1
#
_entry.id   AF-A0A4U5LUZ2-F1
#
_cell.length_a   1.000
_cell.length_b   1.000
_cell.length_c   1.000
_cell.angle_alpha   90.00
_cell.angle_beta   90.00
_cell.angle_gamma   90.00
#
_symmetry.space_group_name_H-M   'P 1'
#
loop_
_entity.id
_entity.type
_entity.pdbx_description
1 polymer ?
#
loop_
_entity_poly.entity_id
_entity_poly.type
_entity_poly.pdbx_seq_one_letter_code
_entity_poly.pdbx_strand_id
1 'polypeptide(L)'
;MDEFEVNPASTMFCLILLILPLAVFSASPLVQNHVQWHSFLVTHNKTYSSQAEYSKRLGIFMENLKFAKERSKIEEGTATFGWNKFSDMTPEEFQKVSISYKSTS
;
A
#
# COMPACT_ATOMS: atom_id res chain seq x y z
N MET A 1 -9.36 28.68 -43.83
CA MET A 1 -8.65 27.94 -42.77
C MET A 1 -9.14 28.56 -41.49
N ASP A 2 -10.21 28.01 -40.93
CA ASP A 2 -10.85 28.55 -39.74
C ASP A 2 -9.90 28.41 -38.55
N GLU A 3 -9.44 29.54 -38.03
CA GLU A 3 -8.77 29.61 -36.73
C GLU A 3 -9.78 29.14 -35.68
N PHE A 4 -9.60 27.92 -35.22
CA PHE A 4 -10.37 27.37 -34.11
C PHE A 4 -10.06 28.24 -32.89
N GLU A 5 -10.92 29.21 -32.59
CA GLU A 5 -10.78 30.10 -31.44
C GLU A 5 -10.97 29.27 -30.17
N VAL A 6 -9.85 28.77 -29.65
CA VAL A 6 -9.78 27.89 -28.49
C VAL A 6 -10.26 28.67 -27.26
N ASN A 7 -11.54 28.50 -26.88
CA ASN A 7 -12.12 29.19 -25.75
C ASN A 7 -11.42 28.76 -24.45
N PRO A 8 -10.92 29.71 -23.62
CA PRO A 8 -10.24 29.41 -22.36
C PRO A 8 -11.13 28.61 -21.39
N ALA A 9 -12.45 28.82 -21.38
CA ALA A 9 -13.35 28.01 -20.57
C ALA A 9 -13.43 26.55 -21.05
N SER A 10 -13.38 26.33 -22.38
CA SER A 10 -13.42 24.98 -22.97
C SER A 10 -12.11 24.23 -22.75
N THR A 11 -10.95 24.89 -22.86
CA THR A 11 -9.66 24.28 -22.52
C THR A 11 -9.50 24.00 -21.05
N MET A 12 -9.95 24.91 -20.18
CA MET A 12 -9.95 24.67 -18.74
C MET A 12 -10.84 23.47 -18.39
N PHE A 13 -12.00 23.34 -19.04
CA PHE A 13 -12.87 22.17 -18.86
C PHE A 13 -12.22 20.88 -19.36
N CYS A 14 -11.55 20.91 -20.53
CA CYS A 14 -10.80 19.77 -21.06
C CYS A 14 -9.64 19.34 -20.15
N LEU A 15 -8.88 20.30 -19.60
CA LEU A 15 -7.82 20.00 -18.64
C LEU A 15 -8.39 19.38 -17.36
N ILE A 16 -9.50 19.90 -16.84
CA ILE A 16 -10.18 19.32 -15.67
C ILE A 16 -10.64 17.87 -15.94
N LEU A 17 -11.19 17.58 -17.12
CA LEU A 17 -11.60 16.23 -17.52
C LEU A 17 -10.44 15.23 -17.68
N LEU A 18 -9.23 15.71 -17.97
CA LEU A 18 -8.04 14.86 -18.12
C LEU A 18 -7.28 14.66 -16.79
N ILE A 19 -7.28 15.66 -15.90
CA ILE A 19 -6.52 15.62 -14.65
C ILE A 19 -7.28 14.87 -13.54
N LEU A 20 -8.61 15.00 -13.49
CA LEU A 20 -9.44 14.36 -12.45
C LEU A 20 -9.37 12.82 -12.45
N PRO A 21 -9.45 12.12 -13.60
CA PRO A 21 -9.33 10.66 -13.63
C PRO A 21 -7.98 10.17 -13.09
N LEU A 22 -6.90 10.92 -13.35
CA LEU A 22 -5.56 10.57 -12.91
C LEU A 22 -5.39 10.69 -11.39
N ALA A 23 -5.91 11.76 -10.80
CA ALA A 23 -5.88 11.96 -9.35
C ALA A 23 -6.74 10.94 -8.60
N VAL A 24 -7.91 10.59 -9.14
CA VAL A 24 -8.78 9.54 -8.57
C VAL A 24 -8.12 8.16 -8.66
N PHE A 25 -7.46 7.87 -9.79
CA PHE A 25 -6.75 6.61 -9.98
C PHE A 25 -5.60 6.42 -8.98
N SER A 26 -4.77 7.45 -8.77
CA SER A 26 -3.63 7.39 -7.85
C SER A 26 -4.03 7.35 -6.37
N ALA A 27 -5.15 7.98 -6.01
CA ALA A 27 -5.74 7.91 -4.67
C ALA A 27 -6.48 6.59 -4.40
N SER A 28 -6.66 5.73 -5.41
CA SER A 28 -7.39 4.48 -5.24
C SER A 28 -6.67 3.55 -4.23
N PRO A 29 -7.41 2.92 -3.30
CA PRO A 29 -6.82 1.98 -2.34
C PRO A 29 -6.06 0.83 -3.01
N LEU A 30 -6.49 0.41 -4.20
CA LEU A 30 -5.83 -0.65 -4.97
C LEU A 30 -4.40 -0.27 -5.37
N VAL A 31 -4.23 0.92 -5.96
CA VAL A 31 -2.90 1.42 -6.37
C VAL A 31 -2.02 1.64 -5.15
N GLN A 32 -2.55 2.25 -4.09
CA GLN A 32 -1.80 2.48 -2.84
C GLN A 32 -1.33 1.17 -2.20
N ASN A 33 -2.19 0.16 -2.10
CA ASN A 33 -1.83 -1.13 -1.52
C ASN A 33 -0.75 -1.85 -2.35
N HIS A 34 -0.83 -1.76 -3.69
CA HIS A 34 0.18 -2.35 -4.58
C HIS A 34 1.54 -1.68 -4.41
N VAL A 35 1.57 -0.35 -4.33
CA VAL A 35 2.81 0.42 -4.08
C VAL A 35 3.39 0.06 -2.70
N GLN A 36 2.57 0.01 -1.66
CA GLN A 36 3.02 -0.33 -0.30
C GLN A 36 3.57 -1.76 -0.22
N TRP A 37 2.92 -2.71 -0.89
CA TRP A 37 3.40 -4.09 -0.98
C TRP A 37 4.75 -4.17 -1.70
N HIS A 38 4.90 -3.50 -2.84
CA HIS A 38 6.16 -3.50 -3.58
C HIS A 38 7.30 -2.90 -2.76
N SER A 39 7.06 -1.76 -2.09
CA SER A 39 8.04 -1.15 -1.18
C SER A 39 8.43 -2.10 -0.06
N PHE A 40 7.47 -2.80 0.56
CA PHE A 40 7.74 -3.79 1.58
C PHE A 40 8.68 -4.91 1.08
N LEU A 41 8.42 -5.44 -0.12
CA LEU A 41 9.27 -6.49 -0.71
C LEU A 41 10.71 -6.03 -0.89
N VAL A 42 10.89 -4.83 -1.45
CA VAL A 42 12.21 -4.25 -1.71
C VAL A 42 12.93 -3.93 -0.41
N THR A 43 12.26 -3.24 0.53
CA THR A 43 12.86 -2.79 1.79
C THR A 43 13.29 -3.96 2.69
N HIS A 44 12.57 -5.07 2.67
CA HIS A 44 12.90 -6.24 3.49
C HIS A 44 13.50 -7.41 2.70
N ASN A 45 13.87 -7.17 1.43
CA ASN A 45 14.43 -8.16 0.52
C ASN A 45 13.64 -9.48 0.51
N LYS A 46 12.30 -9.37 0.49
CA LYS A 46 11.39 -10.51 0.54
C LYS A 46 11.23 -11.10 -0.85
N THR A 47 11.38 -12.41 -0.93
CA THR A 47 11.08 -13.21 -2.13
C THR A 47 10.30 -14.45 -1.69
N TYR A 48 9.40 -14.92 -2.54
CA TYR A 48 8.56 -16.09 -2.24
C TYR A 48 8.73 -17.14 -3.32
N SER A 49 8.67 -18.40 -2.91
CA SER A 49 9.05 -19.54 -3.75
C SER A 49 8.02 -19.85 -4.85
N SER A 50 6.77 -19.43 -4.64
CA SER A 50 5.66 -19.74 -5.55
C SER A 50 4.64 -18.60 -5.61
N GLN A 51 3.88 -18.56 -6.70
CA GLN A 51 2.77 -17.62 -6.86
C GLN A 51 1.70 -17.80 -5.77
N ALA A 52 1.45 -19.05 -5.35
CA ALA A 52 0.50 -19.34 -4.28
C ALA A 52 0.96 -18.74 -2.95
N GLU A 53 2.25 -18.87 -2.63
CA GLU A 53 2.84 -18.26 -1.43
C GLU A 53 2.82 -16.73 -1.52
N TYR A 54 3.20 -16.15 -2.67
CA TYR A 54 3.12 -14.71 -2.90
C TYR A 54 1.71 -14.17 -2.64
N SER A 55 0.69 -14.80 -3.22
CA SER A 55 -0.72 -14.38 -3.05
C SER A 55 -1.17 -14.50 -1.60
N LYS A 56 -0.77 -15.59 -0.90
CA LYS A 56 -1.04 -15.76 0.53
C LYS A 56 -0.42 -14.63 1.36
N ARG A 57 0.86 -14.33 1.11
CA ARG A 57 1.63 -13.32 1.86
C ARG A 57 1.13 -11.91 1.59
N LEU A 58 0.73 -11.61 0.36
CA LEU A 58 0.05 -10.37 0.00
C LEU A 58 -1.27 -10.22 0.78
N GLY A 59 -2.08 -11.27 0.86
CA GLY A 59 -3.33 -11.26 1.63
C GLY A 59 -3.11 -10.91 3.11
N ILE A 60 -2.17 -11.60 3.75
CA ILE A 60 -1.78 -11.34 5.15
C ILE A 60 -1.27 -9.91 5.33
N PHE A 61 -0.44 -9.42 4.40
CA PHE A 61 0.07 -8.07 4.42
C PHE A 61 -1.02 -7.01 4.36
N MET A 62 -2.00 -7.17 3.46
CA MET A 62 -3.11 -6.24 3.32
C MET A 62 -3.99 -6.22 4.58
N GLU A 63 -4.23 -7.37 5.18
CA GLU A 63 -4.99 -7.49 6.44
C GLU A 63 -4.25 -6.80 7.60
N ASN A 64 -2.97 -7.09 7.79
CA ASN A 64 -2.14 -6.47 8.82
C ASN A 64 -2.03 -4.94 8.64
N LEU A 65 -1.91 -4.47 7.41
CA LEU A 65 -1.89 -3.04 7.09
C LEU A 65 -3.22 -2.35 7.43
N LYS A 66 -4.36 -3.03 7.19
CA LYS A 66 -5.68 -2.52 7.59
C LYS A 66 -5.79 -2.39 9.11
N PHE A 67 -5.34 -3.40 9.85
CA PHE A 67 -5.31 -3.37 11.32
C PHE A 67 -4.41 -2.24 11.85
N ALA A 68 -3.23 -2.05 11.27
CA ALA A 68 -2.30 -0.97 11.63
C ALA A 68 -2.93 0.42 11.41
N LYS A 69 -3.59 0.62 10.26
CA LYS A 69 -4.30 1.88 9.96
C LYS A 69 -5.44 2.14 10.94
N GLU A 70 -6.18 1.12 11.34
CA GLU A 70 -7.28 1.27 12.30
C GLU A 70 -6.76 1.61 13.70
N ARG A 71 -5.70 0.93 14.16
CA ARG A 71 -5.02 1.24 15.42
C ARG A 71 -4.52 2.69 15.47
N SER A 72 -3.95 3.18 14.37
CA SER A 72 -3.47 4.56 14.26
C SER A 72 -4.56 5.61 14.52
N LYS A 73 -5.81 5.33 14.14
CA LYS A 73 -6.94 6.24 14.36
C LYS A 73 -7.37 6.29 15.81
N ILE A 74 -7.22 5.18 16.53
CA ILE A 74 -7.65 5.04 17.93
C ILE A 74 -6.64 5.70 18.87
N GLU A 75 -5.33 5.65 18.58
CA GLU A 75 -4.26 6.16 19.45
C GLU A 75 -3.98 7.68 19.35
N GLU A 76 -4.97 8.50 18.99
CA GLU A 76 -4.85 9.98 18.90
C GLU A 76 -3.61 10.50 18.15
N GLY A 77 -3.13 9.77 17.15
CA GLY A 77 -2.17 10.28 16.16
C GLY A 77 -0.71 10.45 16.62
N THR A 78 -0.33 9.95 17.81
CA THR A 78 1.09 10.03 18.24
C THR A 78 2.00 9.04 17.51
N ALA A 79 1.44 7.96 16.94
CA ALA A 79 2.17 6.96 16.18
C ALA A 79 1.55 6.72 14.80
N THR A 80 2.34 6.90 13.74
CA THR A 80 1.96 6.48 12.39
C THR A 80 2.28 4.98 12.25
N PHE A 81 1.27 4.11 12.34
CA PHE A 81 1.51 2.67 12.14
C PHE A 81 1.49 2.32 10.66
N GLY A 82 2.69 2.06 10.13
CA GLY A 82 2.91 1.49 8.80
C GLY A 82 3.15 -0.03 8.85
N TRP A 83 3.58 -0.58 7.71
CA TRP A 83 4.11 -1.94 7.64
C TRP A 83 5.53 -2.01 8.23
N ASN A 84 5.93 -3.19 8.68
CA ASN A 84 7.25 -3.52 9.21
C ASN A 84 7.70 -4.89 8.69
N LYS A 85 8.88 -5.38 9.11
CA LYS A 85 9.47 -6.64 8.63
C LYS A 85 8.62 -7.91 8.85
N PHE A 86 7.58 -7.81 9.68
CA PHE A 86 6.67 -8.91 10.04
C PHE A 86 5.27 -8.73 9.44
N SER A 87 5.04 -7.72 8.60
CA SER A 87 3.72 -7.44 8.06
C SER A 87 3.16 -8.55 7.17
N ASP A 88 3.98 -9.45 6.65
CA ASP A 88 3.58 -10.63 5.87
C ASP A 88 3.31 -11.90 6.70
N MET A 89 3.37 -11.80 8.03
CA MET A 89 3.27 -12.94 8.95
C MET A 89 1.92 -13.00 9.66
N THR A 90 1.45 -14.21 9.93
CA THR A 90 0.36 -14.43 10.88
C THR A 90 0.87 -14.30 12.33
N PRO A 91 -0.02 -14.10 13.32
CA PRO A 91 0.37 -14.07 14.73
C PRO A 91 1.14 -15.32 15.17
N GLU A 92 0.75 -16.50 14.68
CA GLU A 92 1.38 -17.79 15.01
C GLU A 92 2.78 -17.89 14.40
N GLU A 93 2.96 -17.43 13.16
CA GLU A 93 4.26 -17.37 12.50
C GLU A 93 5.20 -16.40 13.22
N PHE A 94 4.69 -15.22 13.58
CA PHE A 94 5.44 -14.24 14.37
C PHE A 94 5.89 -14.82 15.71
N GLN A 95 5.01 -15.55 16.41
CA GLN A 95 5.33 -16.18 17.68
C GLN A 95 6.49 -17.17 17.53
N LYS A 96 6.47 -18.03 16.52
CA LYS A 96 7.55 -19.00 16.25
C LYS A 96 8.90 -18.30 16.00
N VAL A 97 8.91 -17.24 15.19
CA VAL A 97 10.12 -16.46 14.91
C VAL A 97 10.65 -15.77 16.18
N SER A 98 9.76 -15.23 17.02
CA SER A 98 10.14 -14.54 18.25
C SER A 98 10.79 -15.47 19.29
N ILE A 99 10.37 -16.74 19.35
CA ILE A 99 10.91 -17.74 20.26
C ILE A 99 12.33 -18.14 19.82
N SER A 100 12.57 -18.31 18.52
CA SER A 100 13.91 -18.61 17.98
C SER A 100 14.93 -17.52 18.31
N TYR A 101 14.53 -16.25 18.24
CA TYR A 101 15.38 -15.11 18.63
C TYR A 101 15.78 -15.14 20.10
N LYS A 102 14.91 -15.63 21.00
CA LYS A 102 15.18 -15.66 22.45
C LYS A 102 16.01 -16.86 22.91
N SER A 103 16.09 -17.93 22.12
CA SER A 103 16.84 -19.14 22.46
C SER A 103 18.31 -19.12 22.01
N THR A 104 18.70 -18.12 21.22
CA THR A 104 20.05 -17.98 20.63
C THR A 104 20.84 -16.80 21.20
N SER A 105 20.31 -16.12 22.22
CA SER A 105 20.98 -15.12 23.06
C SER A 105 21.12 -15.66 24.48
#